data_AF-A0AA43ILK6-F1
#
_entry.id   AF-A0AA43ILK6-F1
#
_cell.length_a   1.000
_cell.length_b   1.000
_cell.length_c   1.000
_cell.angle_alpha   90.00
_cell.angle_beta   90.00
_cell.angle_gamma   90.00
#
_symmetry.space_group_name_H-M   'P 1'
#
loop_
_entity.id
_entity.type
_entity.pdbx_description
1 polymer ?
#
loop_
_entity_poly.entity_id
_entity_poly.type
_entity_poly.pdbx_seq_one_letter_code
_entity_poly.pdbx_strand_id
1 'polypeptide(L)' 'MTRRDLIKRASLLTLLAHPHTFVNALANPSRNRIRISACDWSIGKNSDLGAFDVALQIGLEGIQVNVGSTENNL' A
#
# COMPACT_ATOMS: atom_id res chain seq x y z
N MET A 1 -4.28 -29.42 -34.43
CA MET A 1 -3.91 -28.46 -33.36
C MET A 1 -4.94 -27.34 -33.35
N THR A 2 -5.69 -27.15 -32.26
CA THR A 2 -6.73 -26.09 -32.22
C THR A 2 -6.19 -24.81 -31.59
N ARG A 3 -6.80 -23.65 -31.89
CA ARG A 3 -6.44 -22.37 -31.27
C ARG A 3 -6.52 -22.41 -29.74
N ARG A 4 -7.44 -23.22 -29.20
CA ARG A 4 -7.60 -23.44 -27.76
C ARG A 4 -6.43 -24.24 -27.16
N ASP A 5 -5.91 -25.24 -27.87
CA ASP A 5 -4.72 -25.98 -27.41
C ASP A 5 -3.46 -25.13 -27.40
N LEU A 6 -3.30 -24.26 -28.41
CA LEU A 6 -2.16 -23.35 -28.47
C LEU A 6 -2.15 -22.39 -27.28
N ILE A 7 -3.31 -21.81 -26.95
CA ILE A 7 -3.45 -20.90 -25.80
C ILE A 7 -3.10 -21.63 -24.49
N LYS A 8 -3.61 -22.85 -24.28
CA LYS A 8 -3.34 -23.64 -23.06
C LYS A 8 -1.86 -23.97 -22.88
N ARG A 9 -1.17 -24.32 -23.98
CA ARG A 9 0.26 -24.64 -23.95
C ARG A 9 1.12 -23.40 -23.77
N ALA A 10 0.74 -22.29 -24.40
CA ALA A 10 1.44 -21.01 -24.26
C ALA A 10 1.37 -20.50 -22.80
N SER A 11 0.19 -20.55 -22.16
CA SER A 11 0.04 -20.15 -20.76
C SER A 11 0.89 -20.99 -19.80
N LEU A 12 1.06 -22.30 -20.08
CA LEU A 12 1.90 -23.18 -19.26
C LEU A 12 3.39 -22.83 -19.41
N LEU A 13 3.84 -22.50 -20.62
CA LEU A 13 5.22 -22.07 -20.87
C LEU A 13 5.55 -20.74 -20.18
N THR A 14 4.62 -19.78 -20.16
CA THR A 14 4.83 -18.51 -19.45
C THR A 14 4.97 -18.71 -17.94
N LEU A 15 4.22 -19.66 -17.37
CA LEU A 15 4.29 -20.02 -15.95
C LEU A 15 5.65 -20.64 -15.58
N LEU A 16 6.13 -21.55 -16.43
CA LEU A 16 7.39 -22.27 -16.22
C LEU A 16 8.62 -21.40 -16.47
N ALA A 17 8.53 -20.41 -17.36
CA ALA A 17 9.63 -19.50 -17.65
C ALA A 17 9.86 -18.44 -16.55
N HIS A 18 8.81 -18.07 -15.82
CA HIS A 18 8.88 -17.03 -14.77
C HIS A 18 8.25 -17.48 -13.45
N PRO A 19 8.73 -18.59 -12.86
CA PRO A 19 8.11 -19.18 -11.67
C PRO A 19 8.13 -18.22 -10.48
N HIS A 20 9.20 -17.45 -10.32
CA HIS A 20 9.34 -16.47 -9.24
C HIS A 20 8.35 -15.31 -9.35
N THR A 21 8.08 -14.81 -10.57
CA THR A 21 7.15 -13.70 -10.79
C THR A 21 5.71 -14.14 -10.52
N PHE A 22 5.35 -15.34 -10.96
CA PHE A 22 4.03 -15.92 -10.71
C PHE A 22 3.80 -16.22 -9.23
N VAL A 23 4.77 -16.86 -8.57
CA VAL A 23 4.71 -17.12 -7.12
C VAL A 23 4.64 -15.82 -6.33
N ASN A 24 5.43 -14.79 -6.66
CA ASN A 24 5.37 -13.50 -5.98
C ASN A 24 4.04 -12.76 -6.19
N ALA A 25 3.45 -12.86 -7.38
CA ALA A 25 2.15 -12.27 -7.67
C ALA A 25 1.02 -12.92 -6.86
N LEU A 26 1.07 -14.25 -6.70
CA LEU A 26 0.12 -15.00 -5.87
C LEU A 26 0.37 -14.83 -4.37
N ALA A 27 1.63 -14.78 -3.95
CA ALA A 27 2.02 -14.72 -2.54
C ALA A 27 1.77 -13.36 -1.90
N ASN A 28 1.57 -12.29 -2.69
CA ASN A 28 1.37 -10.96 -2.13
C ASN A 28 0.17 -10.21 -2.72
N PRO A 29 -1.07 -10.67 -2.45
CA PRO A 29 -2.28 -9.95 -2.82
C PRO A 29 -2.35 -8.55 -2.16
N SER A 30 -1.61 -8.32 -1.09
CA SER A 30 -1.62 -7.06 -0.34
C SER A 30 -0.67 -5.97 -0.86
N ARG A 31 0.29 -6.32 -1.74
CA ARG A 31 1.32 -5.39 -2.23
C ARG A 31 0.78 -4.26 -3.12
N ASN A 32 -0.45 -4.40 -3.60
CA ASN A 32 -1.15 -3.39 -4.41
C ASN A 32 -1.95 -2.38 -3.58
N ARG A 33 -1.88 -2.40 -2.25
CA ARG A 33 -2.48 -1.33 -1.45
C ARG A 33 -1.58 -0.10 -1.51
N ILE A 34 -2.05 0.93 -2.21
CA ILE A 34 -1.47 2.27 -2.12
C ILE A 34 -1.61 2.68 -0.66
N ARG A 35 -0.47 2.99 -0.02
CA ARG A 35 -0.49 3.42 1.38
C ARG A 35 -0.97 4.86 1.46
N ILE A 36 -2.08 5.11 2.15
CA ILE A 36 -2.69 6.43 2.32
C ILE A 36 -2.32 6.97 3.70
N SER A 37 -1.75 8.16 3.70
CA SER A 37 -1.37 8.92 4.90
C SER A 37 -1.78 10.38 4.74
N ALA A 38 -1.72 11.12 5.85
CA ALA A 38 -1.93 12.56 5.85
C ALA A 38 -0.88 13.25 6.71
N CYS A 39 -0.65 14.53 6.46
CA CYS A 39 0.06 15.37 7.40
C CYS A 39 -0.88 15.70 8.56
N ASP A 40 -0.38 15.67 9.79
CA ASP A 40 -1.18 15.88 11.01
C ASP A 40 -2.02 17.17 10.93
N TRP A 41 -1.44 18.28 10.45
CA TRP A 41 -2.12 19.57 10.36
C TRP A 41 -3.34 19.55 9.45
N SER A 42 -3.37 18.65 8.46
CA SER A 42 -4.48 18.48 7.53
C SER A 42 -5.64 17.70 8.16
N ILE A 43 -5.38 16.94 9.22
CA ILE A 43 -6.40 16.26 10.05
C ILE A 43 -6.68 17.02 11.36
N GLY A 44 -6.31 18.30 11.41
CA GLY A 44 -6.61 19.20 12.53
C GLY A 44 -5.73 18.99 13.76
N LYS A 45 -4.55 18.37 13.59
CA LYS A 45 -3.60 18.05 14.66
C LYS A 45 -2.25 18.67 14.33
N ASN A 46 -1.57 19.35 15.25
CA ASN A 46 -0.32 20.02 14.92
C ASN A 46 0.75 19.64 15.93
N SER A 47 1.59 18.66 15.56
CA SER A 47 2.57 18.05 16.48
C SER A 47 1.93 17.50 17.75
N ASP A 48 0.68 17.01 17.61
CA ASP A 48 -0.15 16.49 18.69
C ASP A 48 -0.23 14.97 18.59
N LEU A 49 0.00 14.26 19.70
CA LEU A 49 -0.04 12.79 19.71
C LEU A 49 -1.44 12.23 19.43
N GLY A 50 -2.50 13.00 19.64
CA GLY A 50 -3.86 12.63 19.26
C GLY A 50 -4.06 12.52 17.74
N ALA A 51 -3.08 12.92 16.92
CA ALA A 51 -3.07 12.63 15.49
C ALA A 51 -3.14 11.13 15.20
N PHE A 52 -2.47 10.29 15.99
CA PHE A 52 -2.47 8.84 15.80
C PHE A 52 -3.86 8.23 16.03
N ASP A 53 -4.59 8.71 17.04
CA ASP A 53 -5.96 8.25 17.31
C ASP A 53 -6.92 8.63 16.17
N VAL A 54 -6.82 9.86 15.67
CA VAL A 54 -7.63 10.32 14.53
C VAL A 54 -7.30 9.51 13.27
N ALA A 55 -6.00 9.29 12.98
CA ALA A 55 -5.56 8.48 11.85
C ALA A 55 -6.10 7.05 11.90
N LEU A 56 -6.09 6.42 13.08
CA LEU A 56 -6.69 5.09 13.28
C LEU A 56 -8.20 5.10 13.02
N GLN A 57 -8.92 6.11 13.53
CA GLN A 57 -10.37 6.23 13.37
C GLN A 57 -10.79 6.40 11.90
N ILE A 58 -10.01 7.12 11.10
CA ILE A 58 -10.32 7.38 9.69
C ILE A 58 -9.61 6.42 8.71
N GLY A 59 -8.83 5.46 9.22
CA GLY A 59 -8.21 4.39 8.43
C GLY A 59 -6.94 4.77 7.68
N LEU A 60 -6.17 5.76 8.16
CA LEU A 60 -4.85 6.06 7.61
C LEU A 60 -3.81 5.03 8.06
N GLU A 61 -2.84 4.76 7.19
CA GLU A 61 -1.75 3.81 7.46
C GLU A 61 -0.48 4.49 8.01
N GLY A 62 -0.48 5.82 8.08
CA GLY A 62 0.61 6.61 8.64
C GLY A 62 0.29 8.10 8.70
N ILE A 63 1.17 8.85 9.36
CA ILE A 63 1.09 10.30 9.53
C ILE A 63 2.44 10.93 9.21
N GLN A 64 2.42 12.05 8.51
CA GLN A 64 3.55 12.98 8.46
C GLN A 64 3.39 13.98 9.62
N VAL A 65 4.34 13.95 10.54
CA VAL A 65 4.28 14.76 11.77
C VAL A 65 4.88 16.14 11.47
N ASN A 66 4.13 17.20 11.76
CA ASN A 66 4.69 18.55 11.72
C ASN A 66 5.69 18.73 12.86
N VAL A 67 6.73 19.54 12.64
CA VAL A 67 7.82 19.73 13.60
C VAL A 67 7.39 20.56 14.81
N GLY A 68 6.35 21.37 14.66
CA GLY A 68 5.80 22.23 15.72
C GLY A 68 5.90 23.70 15.38
N SER A 69 5.42 24.53 16.30
CA SER A 69 5.57 25.97 16.26
C SER A 69 5.67 26.52 17.69
N THR A 70 6.08 27.79 17.80
CA THR A 70 6.08 28.48 19.09
C THR A 70 4.71 28.53 19.75
N GLU A 71 3.62 28.40 18.99
CA GLU A 71 2.24 28.43 19.49
C GLU A 71 1.87 27.14 20.24
N ASN A 72 2.49 26.01 19.91
CA ASN A 72 2.28 24.73 20.59
C ASN A 72 3.47 24.30 21.48
N ASN A 73 4.40 25.23 21.76
CA ASN A 73 5.58 25.06 22.62
C ASN A 73 6.53 23.94 22.18
N LEU A 74 6.72 23.78 20.88
CA LEU A 74 7.68 22.87 20.25
C LEU A 74 8.62 23.65 19.33
#